data_AF-A0A8C5D6E2-F1
#
_entry.id   AF-A0A8C5D6E2-F1
#
_cell.length_a   1.000
_cell.length_b   1.000
_cell.length_c   1.000
_cell.angle_alpha   90.00
_cell.angle_beta   90.00
_cell.angle_gamma   90.00
#
_symmetry.space_group_name_H-M   'P 1'
#
loop_
_entity.id
_entity.type
_entity.pdbx_description
1 polymer ?
#
loop_
_entity_poly.entity_id
_entity_poly.type
_entity_poly.pdbx_seq_one_letter_code
_entity_poly.pdbx_strand_id
1 'polypeptide(L)'
;MERGASKVTGLRVHRHRLYQGDQLVLTNTLREVLLSFIAFLKMLTRPLVVGHNIRRFDCPLLARALDELELRDEFDSAVSGCVDTLPLAREMLKDRCLRSFGQKNLVKELVGVNYKAHNALEDVRALQSLYAVLQPPPELIYRHKFTLDTMYTTTHTVTHTKGDAG
;
A
#
# COMPACT_ATOMS: atom_id res chain seq x y z
N MET A 1 -2.72 -2.52 24.03
CA MET A 1 -2.98 -1.32 23.20
C MET A 1 -1.66 -0.65 22.89
N GLU A 2 -1.30 -0.55 21.63
CA GLU A 2 -0.14 0.21 21.21
C GLU A 2 -0.46 1.71 21.29
N ARG A 3 0.10 2.41 22.28
CA ARG A 3 -0.23 3.83 22.56
C ARG A 3 0.06 4.78 21.39
N GLY A 4 0.91 4.36 20.44
CA GLY A 4 1.27 5.13 19.25
C GLY A 4 0.17 5.20 18.19
N ALA A 5 -0.47 4.07 17.85
CA ALA A 5 -1.44 4.01 16.76
C ALA A 5 -2.69 4.88 17.03
N SER A 6 -3.24 4.81 18.25
CA SER A 6 -4.40 5.63 18.65
C SER A 6 -4.10 7.13 18.62
N LYS A 7 -2.86 7.55 18.94
CA LYS A 7 -2.46 8.96 18.86
C LYS A 7 -2.41 9.48 17.43
N VAL A 8 -2.08 8.60 16.48
CA VAL A 8 -1.91 8.94 15.06
C VAL A 8 -3.24 8.93 14.32
N THR A 9 -4.07 7.91 14.53
CA THR A 9 -5.35 7.74 13.79
C THR A 9 -6.57 8.32 14.52
N GLY A 10 -6.45 8.57 15.82
CA GLY A 10 -7.57 8.92 16.69
C GLY A 10 -8.48 7.74 17.03
N LEU A 11 -8.14 6.52 16.58
CA LEU A 11 -8.93 5.30 16.80
C LEU A 11 -8.56 4.59 18.10
N ARG A 12 -9.56 4.23 18.91
CA ARG A 12 -9.38 3.46 20.15
C ARG A 12 -10.45 2.39 20.30
N VAL A 13 -10.07 1.21 20.81
CA VAL A 13 -11.01 0.13 21.11
C VAL A 13 -11.36 0.14 22.59
N HIS A 14 -12.58 0.45 22.97
CA HIS A 14 -13.01 0.39 24.37
C HIS A 14 -14.22 -0.53 24.51
N ARG A 15 -14.14 -1.52 25.41
CA ARG A 15 -15.21 -2.52 25.63
C ARG A 15 -15.70 -3.15 24.32
N HIS A 16 -14.77 -3.64 23.50
CA HIS A 16 -15.01 -4.27 22.19
C HIS A 16 -15.69 -3.37 21.14
N ARG A 17 -15.72 -2.05 21.33
CA ARG A 17 -16.24 -1.08 20.37
C ARG A 17 -15.14 -0.14 19.90
N LEU A 18 -15.16 0.21 18.62
CA LEU A 18 -14.22 1.17 18.03
C LEU A 18 -14.76 2.59 18.19
N TYR A 19 -13.89 3.51 18.59
CA TYR A 19 -14.21 4.94 18.69
C TYR A 19 -13.19 5.76 17.93
N GLN A 20 -13.63 6.86 17.32
CA GLN A 20 -12.78 7.90 16.76
C GLN A 20 -12.99 9.19 17.55
N GLY A 21 -12.01 9.60 18.34
CA GLY A 21 -12.28 10.55 19.42
C GLY A 21 -13.39 9.99 20.31
N ASP A 22 -14.43 10.76 20.58
CA ASP A 22 -15.56 10.33 21.43
C ASP A 22 -16.74 9.73 20.65
N GLN A 23 -16.62 9.60 19.33
CA GLN A 23 -17.67 9.06 18.47
C GLN A 23 -17.52 7.54 18.31
N LEU A 24 -18.62 6.81 18.51
CA LEU A 24 -18.70 5.39 18.20
C LEU A 24 -18.61 5.18 16.68
N VAL A 25 -17.72 4.29 16.25
CA VAL A 25 -17.59 3.87 14.86
C VAL A 25 -18.28 2.52 14.72
N LEU A 26 -19.26 2.43 13.83
CA LEU A 26 -19.87 1.15 13.47
C LEU A 26 -18.85 0.33 12.68
N THR A 27 -18.69 -0.93 13.07
CA THR A 27 -17.72 -1.84 12.48
C THR A 27 -18.40 -3.12 12.02
N ASN A 28 -17.94 -3.66 10.91
CA ASN A 28 -18.26 -5.01 10.47
C ASN A 28 -17.25 -6.02 11.01
N THR A 29 -17.59 -7.30 10.94
CA THR A 29 -16.63 -8.36 11.23
C THR A 29 -15.54 -8.40 10.17
N LEU A 30 -14.35 -8.91 10.51
CA LEU A 30 -13.24 -9.02 9.56
C LEU A 30 -13.65 -9.81 8.30
N ARG A 31 -14.40 -10.91 8.48
CA ARG A 31 -14.90 -11.74 7.37
C ARG A 31 -15.81 -10.96 6.43
N GLU A 32 -16.79 -10.21 6.97
CA GLU A 32 -17.68 -9.37 6.15
C GLU A 32 -16.90 -8.33 5.35
N VAL A 33 -15.92 -7.67 5.98
CA VAL A 33 -15.10 -6.64 5.32
C VAL A 33 -14.26 -7.24 4.19
N LEU A 34 -13.58 -8.37 4.42
CA LEU A 34 -12.75 -8.99 3.39
C LEU A 34 -13.57 -9.53 2.22
N LEU A 35 -14.70 -10.19 2.49
CA LEU A 35 -15.61 -10.64 1.43
C LEU A 35 -16.14 -9.47 0.61
N SER A 36 -16.56 -8.38 1.26
CA SER A 36 -17.02 -7.17 0.58
C SER A 36 -15.91 -6.53 -0.26
N PHE A 37 -14.68 -6.50 0.25
CA PHE A 37 -13.53 -5.97 -0.46
C PHE A 37 -13.16 -6.81 -1.69
N ILE A 38 -13.14 -8.14 -1.56
CA ILE A 38 -12.91 -9.05 -2.69
C ILE A 38 -14.01 -8.90 -3.74
N ALA A 39 -15.28 -8.82 -3.33
CA ALA A 39 -16.40 -8.59 -4.25
C ALA A 39 -16.23 -7.28 -5.02
N PHE A 40 -15.86 -6.19 -4.33
CA PHE A 40 -15.52 -4.91 -4.97
C PHE A 40 -14.39 -5.05 -5.99
N LEU A 41 -13.31 -5.76 -5.68
CA LEU A 41 -12.19 -5.98 -6.61
C LEU A 41 -12.63 -6.79 -7.85
N LYS A 42 -13.49 -7.79 -7.67
CA LYS A 42 -14.04 -8.60 -8.77
C LYS A 42 -14.90 -7.77 -9.74
N MET A 43 -15.50 -6.66 -9.29
CA MET A 43 -16.23 -5.73 -10.16
C MET A 43 -15.31 -4.90 -11.07
N LEU A 44 -14.02 -4.80 -10.75
CA LEU A 44 -13.04 -3.95 -11.44
C LEU A 44 -12.17 -4.71 -12.45
N THR A 45 -12.58 -5.92 -12.86
CA THR A 45 -11.88 -6.76 -13.85
C THR A 45 -10.40 -6.98 -13.51
N ARG A 46 -10.13 -7.60 -12.36
CA ARG A 46 -8.76 -7.93 -11.88
C ARG A 46 -7.82 -6.72 -11.77
N PRO A 47 -8.16 -5.72 -10.94
CA PRO A 47 -7.38 -4.49 -10.82
C PRO A 47 -5.97 -4.75 -10.28
N LEU A 48 -5.07 -3.78 -10.50
CA LEU A 48 -3.79 -3.70 -9.82
C LEU A 48 -3.97 -2.92 -8.52
N VAL A 49 -3.58 -3.51 -7.38
CA VAL A 49 -3.68 -2.84 -6.08
C VAL A 49 -2.43 -1.98 -5.87
N VAL A 50 -2.62 -0.69 -5.66
CA VAL A 50 -1.51 0.26 -5.52
C VAL A 50 -1.57 0.90 -4.14
N GLY A 51 -0.43 0.92 -3.45
CA GLY A 51 -0.29 1.58 -2.17
C GLY A 51 1.12 2.13 -1.95
N HIS A 52 1.32 2.90 -0.89
CA HIS A 52 2.62 3.48 -0.56
C HIS A 52 3.24 2.78 0.65
N ASN A 53 4.41 2.18 0.45
CA ASN A 53 5.03 1.24 1.39
C ASN A 53 4.14 0.00 1.67
N ILE A 54 3.24 -0.31 0.74
CA ILE A 54 2.20 -1.32 0.89
C ILE A 54 2.80 -2.72 1.06
N ARG A 55 3.94 -3.00 0.40
CA ARG A 55 4.61 -4.31 0.46
C ARG A 55 5.12 -4.63 1.86
N ARG A 56 5.52 -3.61 2.63
CA ARG A 56 6.07 -3.77 3.98
C ARG A 56 5.04 -3.56 5.09
N PHE A 57 3.88 -3.00 4.78
CA PHE A 57 2.91 -2.59 5.79
C PHE A 57 1.53 -3.23 5.59
N ASP A 58 0.77 -2.77 4.59
CA ASP A 58 -0.62 -3.21 4.41
C ASP A 58 -0.71 -4.65 3.88
N CYS A 59 0.12 -5.05 2.91
CA CYS A 59 0.08 -6.39 2.32
C CYS A 59 0.37 -7.50 3.35
N PRO A 60 1.36 -7.40 4.26
CA PRO A 60 1.54 -8.39 5.33
C PRO A 60 0.37 -8.47 6.33
N LEU A 61 -0.33 -7.36 6.59
CA LEU A 61 -1.53 -7.37 7.43
C LEU A 61 -2.71 -8.02 6.69
N LEU A 62 -2.91 -7.66 5.43
CA LEU A 62 -3.95 -8.20 4.57
C LEU A 62 -3.75 -9.71 4.34
N ALA A 63 -2.53 -10.15 4.02
CA ALA A 63 -2.19 -11.56 3.84
C ALA A 63 -2.58 -12.38 5.07
N ARG A 64 -2.14 -11.97 6.27
CA ARG A 64 -2.51 -12.66 7.52
C ARG A 64 -4.03 -12.74 7.71
N ALA A 65 -4.74 -11.65 7.47
CA ALA A 65 -6.19 -11.62 7.62
C ALA A 65 -6.92 -12.52 6.60
N LEU A 66 -6.40 -12.63 5.37
CA LEU A 66 -6.92 -13.52 4.34
C LEU A 66 -6.63 -14.99 4.70
N ASP A 67 -5.42 -15.30 5.15
CA ASP A 67 -4.99 -16.64 5.52
C ASP A 67 -5.79 -17.16 6.73
N GLU A 68 -6.03 -16.32 7.75
CA GLU A 68 -6.86 -16.63 8.93
C GLU A 68 -8.32 -17.00 8.58
N LEU A 69 -8.81 -16.55 7.42
CA LEU A 69 -10.19 -16.72 7.00
C LEU A 69 -10.35 -17.60 5.76
N GLU A 70 -9.25 -18.19 5.28
CA GLU A 70 -9.18 -19.03 4.08
C GLU A 70 -9.71 -18.30 2.82
N LEU A 71 -9.39 -17.01 2.68
CA LEU A 71 -9.84 -16.14 1.57
C LEU A 71 -8.71 -15.76 0.59
N ARG A 72 -7.55 -16.40 0.74
CA ARG A 72 -6.33 -16.02 0.01
C ARG A 72 -6.47 -16.23 -1.50
N ASP A 73 -6.94 -17.40 -1.90
CA ASP A 73 -7.12 -17.76 -3.31
C ASP A 73 -8.19 -16.90 -3.99
N GLU A 74 -9.27 -16.56 -3.27
CA GLU A 74 -10.31 -15.65 -3.76
C GLU A 74 -9.78 -14.23 -3.98
N PHE A 75 -8.86 -13.77 -3.12
CA PHE A 75 -8.22 -12.47 -3.29
C PHE A 75 -7.24 -12.50 -4.47
N ASP A 76 -6.35 -13.48 -4.55
CA ASP A 76 -5.33 -13.56 -5.59
C ASP A 76 -5.95 -13.76 -6.99
N SER A 77 -7.09 -14.45 -7.07
CA SER A 77 -7.89 -14.53 -8.31
C SER A 77 -8.62 -13.21 -8.66
N ALA A 78 -8.89 -12.35 -7.68
CA ALA A 78 -9.60 -11.08 -7.86
C ALA A 78 -8.69 -9.92 -8.29
N VAL A 79 -7.37 -10.04 -8.20
CA VAL A 79 -6.42 -8.95 -8.55
C VAL A 79 -5.42 -9.38 -9.61
N SER A 80 -4.81 -8.43 -10.32
CA SER A 80 -3.68 -8.72 -11.21
C SER A 80 -2.33 -8.69 -10.50
N GLY A 81 -2.27 -8.12 -9.29
CA GLY A 81 -1.10 -8.01 -8.44
C GLY A 81 -1.15 -6.74 -7.58
N CYS A 82 -0.04 -6.45 -6.91
CA CYS A 82 0.17 -5.26 -6.09
C CYS A 82 1.39 -4.47 -6.59
N VAL A 83 1.41 -3.16 -6.38
CA VAL A 83 2.57 -2.29 -6.60
C VAL A 83 2.81 -1.41 -5.39
N ASP A 84 4.06 -1.38 -4.94
CA ASP A 84 4.53 -0.47 -3.91
C ASP A 84 5.11 0.79 -4.53
N THR A 85 4.44 1.92 -4.33
CA THR A 85 4.86 3.20 -4.89
C THR A 85 6.09 3.78 -4.21
N LEU A 86 6.50 3.30 -3.03
CA LEU A 86 7.70 3.81 -2.35
C LEU A 86 9.00 3.45 -3.09
N PRO A 87 9.34 2.17 -3.36
CA PRO A 87 10.51 1.82 -4.14
C PRO A 87 10.40 2.30 -5.59
N LEU A 88 9.20 2.29 -6.18
CA LEU A 88 8.96 2.82 -7.51
C LEU A 88 9.28 4.33 -7.58
N ALA A 89 8.80 5.14 -6.63
CA ALA A 89 9.09 6.58 -6.60
C ALA A 89 10.58 6.85 -6.35
N ARG A 90 11.26 6.04 -5.52
CA ARG A 90 12.70 6.13 -5.30
C ARG A 90 13.48 5.94 -6.60
N GLU A 91 13.07 5.01 -7.43
CA GLU A 91 13.73 4.76 -8.71
C GLU A 91 13.45 5.89 -9.71
N MET A 92 12.20 6.35 -9.82
CA MET A 92 11.83 7.44 -10.75
C MET A 92 12.49 8.77 -10.43
N LEU A 93 12.69 9.05 -9.14
CA LEU A 93 13.15 10.35 -8.66
C LEU A 93 14.56 10.26 -8.06
N LYS A 94 15.32 9.21 -8.39
CA LYS A 94 16.68 8.99 -7.88
C LYS A 94 17.61 10.17 -8.15
N ASP A 95 17.39 10.87 -9.26
CA ASP A 95 18.18 12.03 -9.69
C ASP A 95 17.64 13.35 -9.11
N ARG A 96 16.52 13.31 -8.37
CA ARG A 96 16.00 14.45 -7.62
C ARG A 96 16.53 14.43 -6.19
N CYS A 97 17.05 15.56 -5.73
CA CYS A 97 17.56 15.73 -4.36
C CYS A 97 16.42 15.86 -3.31
N LEU A 98 15.55 14.85 -3.22
CA LEU A 98 14.45 14.83 -2.25
C LEU A 98 14.94 14.41 -0.87
N ARG A 99 14.51 15.14 0.17
CA ARG A 99 14.85 14.85 1.57
C ARG A 99 14.18 13.59 2.12
N SER A 100 13.03 13.21 1.55
CA SER A 100 12.26 12.05 2.00
C SER A 100 11.34 11.55 0.88
N PHE A 101 11.12 10.24 0.87
CA PHE A 101 10.19 9.56 -0.02
C PHE A 101 8.88 9.17 0.65
N GLY A 102 8.62 9.63 1.87
CA GLY A 102 7.33 9.41 2.51
C GLY A 102 6.20 10.12 1.74
N GLN A 103 5.02 9.49 1.65
CA GLN A 103 3.88 9.99 0.88
C GLN A 103 3.57 11.48 1.10
N LYS A 104 3.53 11.95 2.36
CA LYS A 104 3.32 13.38 2.68
C LYS A 104 4.33 14.29 1.98
N ASN A 105 5.61 13.91 2.03
CA ASN A 105 6.68 14.70 1.43
C ASN A 105 6.56 14.68 -0.10
N LEU A 106 6.33 13.50 -0.70
CA LEU A 106 6.16 13.39 -2.14
C LEU A 106 4.95 14.18 -2.66
N VAL A 107 3.81 14.11 -1.96
CA VAL A 107 2.62 14.89 -2.32
C VAL A 107 2.92 16.39 -2.21
N LYS A 108 3.58 16.83 -1.15
CA LYS A 108 3.96 18.24 -0.99
C LYS A 108 4.91 18.72 -2.11
N GLU A 109 5.97 17.96 -2.39
CA GLU A 109 7.04 18.37 -3.32
C GLU A 109 6.62 18.23 -4.79
N LEU A 110 5.72 17.30 -5.13
CA LEU A 110 5.34 17.01 -6.52
C LEU A 110 3.93 17.48 -6.89
N VAL A 111 2.98 17.42 -5.98
CA VAL A 111 1.58 17.86 -6.20
C VAL A 111 1.37 19.29 -5.69
N GLY A 112 2.20 19.75 -4.75
CA GLY A 112 2.11 21.12 -4.21
C GLY A 112 1.06 21.30 -3.11
N VAL A 113 0.50 20.21 -2.57
CA VAL A 113 -0.55 20.26 -1.55
C VAL A 113 -0.11 19.62 -0.24
N ASN A 114 -0.62 20.15 0.87
CA ASN A 114 -0.57 19.47 2.17
C ASN A 114 -1.94 18.84 2.42
N TYR A 115 -1.96 17.68 3.07
CA TYR A 115 -3.21 17.01 3.42
C TYR A 115 -3.12 16.42 4.83
N LYS A 116 -4.30 16.17 5.42
CA LYS A 116 -4.41 15.54 6.73
C LYS A 116 -4.22 14.03 6.58
N ALA A 117 -2.97 13.57 6.57
CA ALA A 117 -2.71 12.14 6.56
C ALA A 117 -3.17 11.47 7.86
N HIS A 118 -3.14 10.13 7.86
CA HIS A 118 -3.62 9.26 8.94
C HIS A 118 -5.14 9.10 8.96
N ASN A 119 -5.79 9.47 7.85
CA ASN A 119 -7.10 9.01 7.46
C ASN A 119 -6.92 8.22 6.16
N ALA A 120 -7.32 6.94 6.16
CA ALA A 120 -7.08 6.05 5.02
C ALA A 120 -7.64 6.59 3.69
N LEU A 121 -8.81 7.25 3.72
CA LEU A 121 -9.42 7.81 2.52
C LEU A 121 -8.63 9.01 1.99
N GLU A 122 -8.17 9.90 2.87
CA GLU A 122 -7.32 11.03 2.49
C GLU A 122 -5.93 10.58 2.02
N ASP A 123 -5.38 9.54 2.66
CA ASP A 123 -4.12 8.93 2.25
C ASP A 123 -4.24 8.32 0.83
N VAL A 124 -5.33 7.63 0.52
CA VAL A 124 -5.56 7.06 -0.83
C VAL A 124 -5.84 8.14 -1.88
N ARG A 125 -6.60 9.20 -1.55
CA ARG A 125 -6.83 10.34 -2.46
C ARG A 125 -5.53 11.07 -2.79
N ALA A 126 -4.72 11.35 -1.78
CA ALA A 126 -3.42 11.97 -1.97
C ALA A 126 -2.47 11.07 -2.79
N LEU A 127 -2.50 9.75 -2.54
CA LEU A 127 -1.74 8.79 -3.34
C LEU A 127 -2.21 8.75 -4.79
N GLN A 128 -3.51 8.82 -5.05
CA GLN A 128 -4.06 8.88 -6.40
C GLN A 128 -3.56 10.13 -7.16
N SER A 129 -3.60 11.30 -6.53
CA SER A 129 -3.06 12.54 -7.11
C SER A 129 -1.55 12.44 -7.37
N LEU A 130 -0.81 11.87 -6.42
CA LEU A 130 0.63 11.65 -6.57
C LEU A 130 0.92 10.70 -7.73
N TYR A 131 0.19 9.59 -7.86
CA TYR A 131 0.36 8.62 -8.94
C TYR A 131 0.07 9.23 -10.31
N ALA A 132 -0.95 10.09 -10.39
CA ALA A 132 -1.30 10.82 -11.60
C ALA A 132 -0.21 11.83 -12.04
N VAL A 133 0.54 12.41 -11.10
CA VAL A 133 1.69 13.29 -11.38
C VAL A 133 2.95 12.47 -11.71
N LEU A 134 3.18 11.36 -11.00
CA LEU A 134 4.34 10.50 -11.25
C LEU A 134 4.29 9.86 -12.63
N GLN A 135 3.11 9.39 -13.06
CA GLN A 135 2.90 8.68 -14.33
C GLN A 135 3.97 7.60 -14.57
N PRO A 136 4.10 6.60 -13.68
CA PRO A 136 5.13 5.58 -13.82
C PRO A 136 5.00 4.83 -15.15
N PRO A 137 6.10 4.63 -15.89
CA PRO A 137 6.05 3.91 -17.14
C PRO A 137 5.74 2.42 -16.90
N PRO A 138 5.05 1.74 -17.85
CA PRO A 138 4.62 0.35 -17.69
C PRO A 138 5.73 -0.62 -17.29
N GLU A 139 6.94 -0.42 -17.79
CA GLU A 139 8.11 -1.28 -17.51
C GLU A 139 8.51 -1.18 -16.04
N LEU A 140 8.39 0.00 -15.46
CA LEU A 140 8.68 0.23 -14.05
C LEU A 140 7.57 -0.35 -13.16
N ILE A 141 6.31 -0.18 -13.57
CA ILE A 141 5.17 -0.83 -12.91
C ILE A 141 5.39 -2.33 -12.87
N TYR A 142 5.74 -2.95 -14.00
CA TYR A 142 6.00 -4.38 -14.09
C TYR A 142 7.15 -4.84 -13.19
N ARG A 143 8.24 -4.07 -13.11
CA ARG A 143 9.40 -4.39 -12.25
C ARG A 143 9.08 -4.34 -10.76
N HIS A 144 8.24 -3.40 -10.33
CA HIS A 144 7.83 -3.23 -8.93
C HIS A 144 6.54 -3.98 -8.56
N LYS A 145 5.95 -4.69 -9.53
CA LYS A 145 4.78 -5.53 -9.32
C LYS A 145 5.15 -6.76 -8.51
N PHE A 146 4.29 -7.13 -7.57
CA PHE A 146 4.41 -8.34 -6.77
C PHE A 146 3.02 -8.95 -6.52
N THR A 147 3.00 -10.16 -5.98
CA THR A 147 1.81 -10.83 -5.44
C THR A 147 2.02 -11.05 -3.94
N LEU A 148 0.97 -11.35 -3.19
CA LEU A 148 1.12 -11.61 -1.76
C LEU A 148 2.05 -12.80 -1.48
N ASP A 149 2.24 -13.72 -2.43
CA ASP A 149 3.20 -14.85 -2.30
C ASP A 149 4.64 -14.42 -2.53
N THR A 150 4.88 -13.50 -3.47
CA THR A 150 6.22 -13.05 -3.83
C THR A 150 6.72 -11.87 -3.00
N MET A 151 5.88 -11.33 -2.09
CA MET A 151 6.21 -10.13 -1.33
C MET A 151 7.40 -10.30 -0.38
N TYR A 152 7.67 -11.51 0.09
CA TYR A 152 8.82 -11.82 0.97
C TYR A 152 10.12 -12.09 0.20
N THR A 153 10.05 -12.27 -1.12
CA THR A 153 11.23 -12.55 -1.93
C THR A 153 12.01 -11.27 -2.17
N THR A 154 13.18 -11.15 -1.56
CA THR A 154 14.10 -10.03 -1.83
C THR A 154 14.59 -10.15 -3.27
N THR A 155 14.35 -9.13 -4.10
CA THR A 155 15.00 -9.02 -5.40
C THR A 155 16.49 -8.81 -5.15
N HIS A 156 17.26 -9.89 -5.09
CA HIS A 156 18.70 -9.80 -5.29
C HIS A 156 18.91 -9.38 -6.74
N THR A 157 19.21 -8.10 -6.95
CA THR A 157 19.81 -7.64 -8.19
C THR A 157 21.13 -8.40 -8.32
N VAL A 158 21.18 -9.37 -9.23
CA VAL A 158 22.44 -9.97 -9.69
C VAL A 158 23.22 -8.83 -10.33
N THR A 159 24.19 -8.28 -9.59
CA THR A 159 25.24 -7.47 -10.18
C THR A 159 26.08 -8.41 -11.04
N HIS A 160 25.84 -8.41 -12.34
CA HIS A 160 26.83 -8.92 -13.28
C HIS A 160 28.04 -7.98 -13.19
N THR A 161 29.03 -8.39 -12.42
CA THR A 161 30.37 -7.85 -12.45
C THR A 161 30.94 -8.08 -13.84
N LYS A 162 31.30 -6.98 -14.51
CA LYS A 162 32.31 -6.97 -15.55
C LYS A 162 33.60 -7.58 -14.98
N GLY A 163 34.23 -8.46 -15.76
CA GLY A 163 35.60 -8.92 -15.62
C GLY A 163 35.79 -10.09 -16.58
N ASP A 164 36.83 -10.19 -17.40
CA ASP A 164 37.88 -9.26 -17.79
C ASP A 164 38.37 -9.72 -19.17
N ALA A 165 39.05 -8.82 -19.87
CA ALA A 165 39.76 -9.12 -21.09
C ALA A 165 40.89 -10.15 -20.85
N GLY A 166 41.08 -11.01 -21.84
CA GLY A 166 42.21 -11.93 -22.01
C GLY A 166 42.14 -12.55 -23.39
#